data_AF-A0A318ZH69-F1
#
_entry.id   AF-A0A318ZH69-F1
#
_cell.length_a   1.000
_cell.length_b   1.000
_cell.length_c   1.000
_cell.angle_alpha   90.00
_cell.angle_beta   90.00
_cell.angle_gamma   90.00
#
_symmetry.space_group_name_H-M   'P 1'
#
loop_
_entity.id
_entity.type
_entity.pdbx_description
1 polymer ?
#
loop_
_entity_poly.entity_id
_entity_poly.type
_entity_poly.pdbx_seq_one_letter_code
_entity_poly.pdbx_strand_id
1 'polypeptide(L)'
;MTPRMIPSSGAKNPYLDAWLPVSLQSPALFSALLFSTLTHKLTLCLVNDTLTPAAIERDRQSILLCQQDAATMTNLTLKHAATALTDASILAVLMLTEAVSTPQDRDWRGSSPFNAPLQGLQWLNVHGSRVPHLSHQAGLCKLVALRGGLQNISIPGASLAIFYRTLVNSTLTLTKPQIPFYSAGGHGNSDWRFYFSLPEGCFDQGVLEFAKVGLPFSLACVFQGSVMYSSMVHAYVNGDHAPHHTSLLCDIRNLVHFHVMSLRPGDEFEDSKCYPLYEACRLALMIYSVGVIFPIPPVGSPLPLLALRLREELCTSSYFEKDASEADDGLLAWIIVMGGIAALGTEERPWFAQRLASVANAISASSWSILRAQLKLFPWLACACDNAGERLWEEAHHIDLDPATDTPGSHRYTTRPQPCVHCSRRRVRCDKTRPCRNCVKHGLTCEYKPSRLGEGRETPTTAKTQVCRQCRQRKVKCNGQRPCQACQNMRVSCSNEDAIDYEPN
;
A
#
# COMPACT_ATOMS: atom_id res chain seq x y z
N MET A 1 20.28 -16.44 5.57
CA MET A 1 20.12 -14.97 5.71
C MET A 1 19.83 -14.39 4.33
N THR A 2 18.71 -13.71 4.15
CA THR A 2 18.39 -13.00 2.90
C THR A 2 19.39 -11.86 2.69
N PRO A 3 19.98 -11.67 1.50
CA PRO A 3 20.91 -10.57 1.28
C PRO A 3 20.17 -9.25 1.51
N ARG A 4 20.58 -8.53 2.55
CA ARG A 4 20.05 -7.18 2.80
C ARG A 4 20.63 -6.20 1.79
N MET A 5 21.88 -6.40 1.36
CA MET A 5 22.55 -5.52 0.41
C MET A 5 22.19 -5.82 -1.05
N ILE A 6 22.22 -4.78 -1.88
CA ILE A 6 22.06 -4.87 -3.34
C ILE A 6 23.20 -5.75 -3.89
N PRO A 7 22.92 -6.89 -4.54
CA PRO A 7 23.96 -7.73 -5.14
C PRO A 7 24.64 -7.00 -6.29
N SER A 8 25.96 -6.87 -6.29
CA SER A 8 26.70 -6.19 -7.37
C SER A 8 27.78 -7.09 -7.96
N SER A 9 27.83 -7.20 -9.28
CA SER A 9 28.99 -7.78 -9.96
C SER A 9 30.24 -6.95 -9.66
N GLY A 10 31.34 -7.62 -9.30
CA GLY A 10 32.65 -6.98 -9.09
C GLY A 10 32.91 -6.38 -7.70
N ALA A 11 31.97 -6.43 -6.75
CA ALA A 11 32.20 -5.96 -5.36
C ALA A 11 31.39 -6.77 -4.34
N LYS A 12 31.97 -7.05 -3.16
CA LYS A 12 31.26 -7.70 -2.05
C LYS A 12 30.34 -6.72 -1.33
N ASN A 13 30.82 -5.48 -1.20
CA ASN A 13 30.05 -4.35 -0.70
C ASN A 13 30.42 -3.10 -1.52
N PRO A 14 29.64 -2.71 -2.53
CA PRO A 14 29.99 -1.61 -3.42
C PRO A 14 30.17 -0.28 -2.68
N TYR A 15 29.50 -0.10 -1.53
CA TYR A 15 29.67 1.09 -0.70
C TYR A 15 31.10 1.21 -0.15
N LEU A 16 31.62 0.13 0.44
CA LEU A 16 32.95 0.13 1.06
C LEU A 16 34.05 -0.04 0.01
N ASP A 17 33.82 -0.92 -0.97
CA ASP A 17 34.82 -1.32 -1.95
C ASP A 17 35.03 -0.26 -3.04
N ALA A 18 34.02 0.56 -3.35
CA ALA A 18 34.08 1.52 -4.45
C ALA A 18 33.59 2.93 -4.10
N TRP A 19 32.42 3.09 -3.48
CA TRP A 19 31.79 4.41 -3.37
C TRP A 19 32.48 5.31 -2.35
N LEU A 20 32.84 4.77 -1.17
CA LEU A 20 33.56 5.51 -0.15
C LEU A 20 34.94 5.99 -0.66
N PRO A 21 35.81 5.14 -1.26
CA PRO A 21 37.07 5.60 -1.84
C PRO A 21 36.91 6.74 -2.87
N VAL A 22 35.95 6.62 -3.78
CA VAL A 22 35.69 7.67 -4.79
C VAL A 22 35.16 8.94 -4.15
N SER A 23 34.34 8.83 -3.09
CA SER A 23 33.82 9.98 -2.37
C SER A 23 34.92 10.82 -1.73
N LEU A 24 36.01 10.20 -1.24
CA LEU A 24 37.13 10.93 -0.63
C LEU A 24 37.88 11.84 -1.61
N GLN A 25 37.68 11.63 -2.92
CA GLN A 25 38.27 12.44 -3.99
C GLN A 25 37.26 13.42 -4.60
N SER A 26 36.00 13.39 -4.17
CA SER A 26 34.92 14.21 -4.72
C SER A 26 34.10 14.84 -3.58
N PRO A 27 34.30 16.14 -3.29
CA PRO A 27 33.56 16.83 -2.23
C PRO A 27 32.03 16.72 -2.39
N ALA A 28 31.54 16.79 -3.63
CA ALA A 28 30.12 16.63 -3.93
C ALA A 28 29.60 15.24 -3.54
N LEU A 29 30.30 14.18 -3.96
CA LEU A 29 29.91 12.82 -3.61
C LEU A 29 30.05 12.55 -2.10
N PHE A 30 31.10 13.06 -1.46
CA PHE A 30 31.29 12.91 -0.01
C PHE A 30 30.11 13.45 0.79
N SER A 31 29.74 14.72 0.56
CA SER A 31 28.61 15.35 1.26
C SER A 31 27.30 14.62 0.95
N ALA A 32 27.07 14.23 -0.31
CA ALA A 32 25.86 13.52 -0.70
C ALA A 32 25.78 12.11 -0.07
N LEU A 33 26.91 11.39 0.02
CA LEU A 33 26.97 10.07 0.64
C LEU A 33 26.70 10.14 2.15
N LEU A 34 27.20 11.17 2.84
CA LEU A 34 26.87 11.44 4.24
C LEU A 34 25.37 11.69 4.43
N PHE A 35 24.79 12.57 3.60
CA PHE A 35 23.36 12.85 3.59
C PHE A 35 22.52 11.56 3.42
N SER A 36 22.81 10.76 2.40
CA SER A 36 22.09 9.51 2.13
C SER A 36 22.26 8.47 3.24
N THR A 37 23.45 8.40 3.85
CA THR A 37 23.72 7.49 4.98
C THR A 37 22.94 7.89 6.22
N LEU A 38 22.89 9.18 6.56
CA LEU A 38 22.13 9.68 7.70
C LEU A 38 20.62 9.50 7.53
N THR A 39 20.08 9.79 6.34
CA THR A 39 18.65 9.55 6.06
C THR A 39 18.30 8.06 6.13
N HIS A 40 19.17 7.19 5.63
CA HIS A 40 19.01 5.74 5.74
C HIS A 40 19.01 5.28 7.20
N LYS A 41 20.00 5.71 8.00
CA LYS A 41 20.10 5.40 9.44
C LYS A 41 18.85 5.83 10.19
N LEU A 42 18.42 7.08 10.01
CA LEU A 42 17.23 7.62 10.69
C LEU A 42 15.98 6.80 10.31
N THR A 43 15.79 6.52 9.03
CA THR A 43 14.64 5.72 8.54
C THR A 43 14.67 4.31 9.13
N LEU A 44 15.82 3.66 9.15
CA LEU A 44 15.99 2.33 9.76
C LEU A 44 15.60 2.34 11.24
N CYS A 45 16.02 3.37 11.97
CA CYS A 45 15.68 3.52 13.37
C CYS A 45 14.19 3.80 13.61
N LEU A 46 13.54 4.57 12.74
CA LEU A 46 12.10 4.83 12.81
C LEU A 46 11.29 3.56 12.55
N VAL A 47 11.68 2.78 11.53
CA VAL A 47 11.04 1.48 11.21
C VAL A 47 11.19 0.48 12.35
N ASN A 48 12.30 0.51 13.08
CA ASN A 48 12.56 -0.42 14.19
C ASN A 48 12.19 0.15 15.58
N ASP A 49 11.68 1.39 15.65
CA ASP A 49 11.33 2.09 16.90
C ASP A 49 12.49 2.17 17.92
N THR A 50 13.72 2.40 17.46
CA THR A 50 14.93 2.29 18.32
C THR A 50 15.47 3.62 18.85
N LEU A 51 14.92 4.77 18.45
CA LEU A 51 15.46 6.08 18.82
C LEU A 51 14.50 6.89 19.71
N THR A 52 15.10 7.70 20.58
CA THR A 52 14.37 8.70 21.37
C THR A 52 14.04 9.93 20.52
N PRO A 53 13.00 10.71 20.87
CA PRO A 53 12.65 11.94 20.16
C PRO A 53 13.82 12.94 20.02
N ALA A 54 14.65 13.09 21.07
CA ALA A 54 15.81 13.97 21.04
C ALA A 54 16.90 13.51 20.06
N ALA A 55 17.10 12.20 19.92
CA ALA A 55 18.05 11.65 18.95
C ALA A 55 17.55 11.82 17.50
N ILE A 56 16.24 11.65 17.27
CA ILE A 56 15.60 11.92 15.98
C ILE A 56 15.81 13.38 15.57
N GLU A 57 15.60 14.32 16.48
CA GLU A 57 15.74 15.75 16.17
C GLU A 57 17.19 16.14 15.85
N ARG A 58 18.16 15.60 16.60
CA ARG A 58 19.59 15.79 16.29
C ARG A 58 19.97 15.24 14.91
N ASP A 59 19.51 14.03 14.59
CA ASP A 59 19.78 13.42 13.29
C ASP A 59 19.12 14.25 12.16
N ARG A 60 17.91 14.80 12.36
CA ARG A 60 17.25 15.71 11.40
C ARG A 60 18.04 16.99 11.15
N GLN A 61 18.55 17.63 12.19
CA GLN A 61 19.40 18.82 12.05
C GLN A 61 20.67 18.50 11.25
N SER A 62 21.30 17.35 11.53
CA SER A 62 22.50 16.90 10.81
C SER A 62 22.19 16.62 9.33
N ILE A 63 21.04 15.99 9.05
CA ILE A 63 20.58 15.72 7.68
C ILE A 63 20.38 17.02 6.89
N LEU A 64 19.79 18.05 7.50
CA LEU A 64 19.58 19.35 6.84
C LEU A 64 20.91 19.99 6.42
N LEU A 65 21.90 20.00 7.33
CA LEU A 65 23.25 20.51 7.03
C LEU A 65 23.91 19.73 5.89
N CYS A 66 23.93 18.40 5.98
CA CYS A 66 24.52 17.56 4.94
C CYS A 66 23.80 17.72 3.59
N GLN A 67 22.48 17.91 3.58
CA GLN A 67 21.73 18.16 2.35
C GLN A 67 22.15 19.48 1.70
N GLN A 68 22.23 20.56 2.49
CA GLN A 68 22.59 21.89 1.98
C GLN A 68 24.00 21.87 1.37
N ASP A 69 24.95 21.26 2.06
CA ASP A 69 26.32 21.10 1.55
C ASP A 69 26.36 20.24 0.29
N ALA A 70 25.68 19.09 0.30
CA ALA A 70 25.61 18.20 -0.85
C ALA A 70 24.98 18.85 -2.08
N ALA A 71 23.88 19.57 -1.92
CA ALA A 71 23.21 20.29 -3.00
C ALA A 71 24.11 21.40 -3.56
N THR A 72 24.79 22.15 -2.68
CA THR A 72 25.71 23.23 -3.10
C THR A 72 26.87 22.67 -3.92
N MET A 73 27.56 21.65 -3.41
CA MET A 73 28.72 21.05 -4.08
C MET A 73 28.33 20.34 -5.39
N THR A 74 27.18 19.65 -5.38
CA THR A 74 26.66 19.00 -6.60
C THR A 74 26.32 20.05 -7.66
N ASN A 75 25.65 21.15 -7.31
CA ASN A 75 25.35 22.22 -8.26
C ASN A 75 26.62 22.87 -8.84
N LEU A 76 27.66 23.08 -8.03
CA LEU A 76 28.95 23.58 -8.54
C LEU A 76 29.61 22.59 -9.51
N THR A 77 29.54 21.30 -9.21
CA THR A 77 30.12 20.23 -10.03
C THR A 77 29.38 20.08 -11.36
N LEU A 78 28.06 20.21 -11.35
CA LEU A 78 27.22 20.09 -12.56
C LEU A 78 27.32 21.29 -13.51
N LYS A 79 27.84 22.44 -13.06
CA LYS A 79 28.08 23.62 -13.92
C LYS A 79 29.24 23.44 -14.90
N HIS A 80 30.15 22.49 -14.64
CA HIS A 80 31.35 22.30 -15.45
C HIS A 80 31.23 21.03 -16.29
N ALA A 81 31.32 21.16 -17.61
CA ALA A 81 31.12 20.04 -18.54
C ALA A 81 32.05 18.83 -18.26
N ALA A 82 33.32 19.09 -17.88
CA ALA A 82 34.30 18.06 -17.60
C ALA A 82 33.92 17.18 -16.37
N THR A 83 33.20 17.74 -15.40
CA THR A 83 32.85 17.03 -14.16
C THR A 83 31.39 16.58 -14.13
N ALA A 84 30.49 17.26 -14.83
CA ALA A 84 29.04 17.06 -14.73
C ALA A 84 28.56 15.63 -15.03
N LEU A 85 29.24 14.91 -15.94
CA LEU A 85 28.88 13.55 -16.34
C LEU A 85 29.84 12.48 -15.81
N THR A 86 30.65 12.81 -14.81
CA THR A 86 31.48 11.82 -14.11
C THR A 86 30.60 10.88 -13.28
N ASP A 87 31.02 9.63 -13.14
CA ASP A 87 30.33 8.63 -12.30
C ASP A 87 30.11 9.14 -10.87
N ALA A 88 31.08 9.88 -10.31
CA ALA A 88 30.97 10.49 -8.99
C ALA A 88 29.83 11.52 -8.90
N SER A 89 29.64 12.35 -9.95
CA SER A 89 28.56 13.34 -9.99
C SER A 89 27.19 12.69 -10.14
N ILE A 90 27.08 11.67 -10.98
CA ILE A 90 25.84 10.89 -11.14
C ILE A 90 25.48 10.21 -9.83
N LEU A 91 26.45 9.60 -9.15
CA LEU A 91 26.26 8.97 -7.85
C LEU A 91 25.89 9.99 -6.76
N ALA A 92 26.48 11.19 -6.78
CA ALA A 92 26.11 12.27 -5.86
C ALA A 92 24.63 12.67 -6.03
N VAL A 93 24.15 12.80 -7.27
CA VAL A 93 22.73 13.09 -7.56
C VAL A 93 21.84 11.93 -7.12
N LEU A 94 22.25 10.67 -7.30
CA LEU A 94 21.51 9.51 -6.77
C LEU A 94 21.28 9.64 -5.26
N MET A 95 22.31 10.00 -4.50
CA MET A 95 22.24 10.17 -3.05
C MET A 95 21.27 11.29 -2.63
N LEU A 96 20.97 12.24 -3.52
CA LEU A 96 20.05 13.36 -3.29
C LEU A 96 18.60 13.09 -3.73
N THR A 97 18.27 11.90 -4.27
CA THR A 97 16.91 11.56 -4.73
C THR A 97 15.88 11.34 -3.62
N GLU A 98 16.24 11.69 -2.38
CA GLU A 98 15.41 11.60 -1.18
C GLU A 98 15.00 12.99 -0.71
N ALA A 99 13.73 13.14 -0.33
CA ALA A 99 13.25 14.33 0.33
C ALA A 99 13.74 14.37 1.78
N VAL A 100 14.07 15.57 2.25
CA VAL A 100 14.58 15.79 3.62
C VAL A 100 13.48 15.95 4.64
N SER A 101 12.39 16.59 4.22
CA SER A 101 11.20 16.72 5.03
C SER A 101 10.30 15.51 4.82
N THR A 102 10.12 14.72 5.86
CA THR A 102 9.06 13.72 5.92
C THR A 102 7.83 14.32 6.60
N PRO A 103 6.60 14.11 6.09
CA PRO A 103 5.38 14.49 6.79
C PRO A 103 5.37 13.96 8.23
N GLN A 104 4.93 14.78 9.19
CA GLN A 104 4.96 14.44 10.62
C GLN A 104 3.99 13.30 10.97
N ASP A 105 2.89 13.16 10.24
CA ASP A 105 1.79 12.22 10.54
C ASP A 105 1.95 10.84 9.89
N ARG A 106 3.16 10.47 9.44
CA ARG A 106 3.37 9.16 8.83
C ARG A 106 3.28 8.05 9.88
N ASP A 107 2.49 7.02 9.57
CA ASP A 107 2.37 5.85 10.43
C ASP A 107 3.55 4.89 10.24
N TRP A 108 4.60 5.10 11.04
CA TRP A 108 5.79 4.23 11.08
C TRP A 108 5.51 2.87 11.73
N ARG A 109 4.40 2.72 12.46
CA ARG A 109 4.04 1.51 13.19
C ARG A 109 2.91 0.73 12.50
N GLY A 110 2.49 1.21 11.34
CA GLY A 110 1.51 0.55 10.50
C GLY A 110 1.95 -0.86 10.14
N SER A 111 0.97 -1.73 9.96
CA SER A 111 1.18 -3.10 9.48
C SER A 111 0.64 -3.24 8.07
N SER A 112 1.36 -3.97 7.22
CA SER A 112 0.87 -4.27 5.88
C SER A 112 -0.35 -5.19 5.99
N PRO A 113 -1.39 -5.00 5.15
CA PRO A 113 -2.48 -5.97 5.09
C PRO A 113 -2.01 -7.33 4.55
N PHE A 114 -0.88 -7.37 3.84
CA PHE A 114 -0.27 -8.61 3.33
C PHE A 114 0.87 -9.09 4.23
N ASN A 115 0.99 -10.41 4.39
CA ASN A 115 2.07 -11.06 5.15
C ASN A 115 3.23 -11.52 4.24
N ALA A 116 3.63 -10.68 3.29
CA ALA A 116 4.65 -11.05 2.31
C ALA A 116 5.97 -11.44 2.97
N PRO A 117 6.64 -12.53 2.51
CA PRO A 117 7.99 -12.84 2.93
C PRO A 117 8.99 -11.86 2.31
N LEU A 118 10.27 -11.96 2.69
CA LEU A 118 11.38 -11.22 2.05
C LEU A 118 11.26 -9.68 2.07
N GLN A 119 10.53 -9.10 3.03
CA GLN A 119 10.30 -7.64 3.13
C GLN A 119 11.58 -6.80 3.23
N GLY A 120 12.66 -7.40 3.75
CA GLY A 120 13.98 -6.76 3.87
C GLY A 120 14.94 -7.03 2.71
N LEU A 121 14.51 -7.73 1.65
CA LEU A 121 15.35 -8.05 0.50
C LEU A 121 15.75 -6.76 -0.23
N GLN A 122 17.06 -6.53 -0.40
CA GLN A 122 17.64 -5.28 -0.89
C GLN A 122 17.20 -4.04 -0.09
N TRP A 123 17.07 -4.16 1.24
CA TRP A 123 16.66 -3.06 2.14
C TRP A 123 15.34 -2.38 1.74
N LEU A 124 14.42 -3.10 1.09
CA LEU A 124 13.16 -2.51 0.59
C LEU A 124 12.33 -1.87 1.71
N ASN A 125 12.30 -2.47 2.90
CA ASN A 125 11.66 -1.92 4.09
C ASN A 125 12.18 -0.52 4.49
N VAL A 126 13.44 -0.20 4.18
CA VAL A 126 14.01 1.14 4.41
C VAL A 126 13.81 2.02 3.19
N HIS A 127 14.21 1.56 2.00
CA HIS A 127 14.12 2.36 0.77
C HIS A 127 12.68 2.75 0.39
N GLY A 128 11.72 1.86 0.58
CA GLY A 128 10.29 2.12 0.37
C GLY A 128 9.67 3.00 1.47
N SER A 129 10.38 3.25 2.57
CA SER A 129 9.94 4.18 3.61
C SER A 129 10.39 5.62 3.36
N ARG A 130 11.28 5.88 2.40
CA ARG A 130 11.83 7.22 2.14
C ARG A 130 11.08 7.93 1.02
N VAL A 131 10.74 9.20 1.25
CA VAL A 131 9.94 10.01 0.32
C VAL A 131 10.82 10.44 -0.86
N PRO A 132 10.41 10.19 -2.12
CA PRO A 132 11.17 10.61 -3.30
C PRO A 132 11.29 12.13 -3.44
N HIS A 133 12.46 12.61 -3.88
CA HIS A 133 12.63 13.98 -4.36
C HIS A 133 12.56 14.03 -5.90
N LEU A 134 11.38 14.36 -6.44
CA LEU A 134 11.07 14.20 -7.86
C LEU A 134 12.02 14.98 -8.80
N SER A 135 12.40 16.22 -8.45
CA SER A 135 13.31 17.01 -9.30
C SER A 135 14.71 16.39 -9.42
N HIS A 136 15.26 15.87 -8.32
CA HIS A 136 16.56 15.18 -8.33
C HIS A 136 16.46 13.84 -9.04
N GLN A 137 15.35 13.11 -8.91
CA GLN A 137 15.12 11.89 -9.68
C GLN A 137 15.04 12.14 -11.18
N ALA A 138 14.31 13.18 -11.61
CA ALA A 138 14.27 13.58 -13.02
C ALA A 138 15.66 13.99 -13.52
N GLY A 139 16.40 14.76 -12.73
CA GLY A 139 17.80 15.11 -13.01
C GLY A 139 18.71 13.89 -13.14
N LEU A 140 18.59 12.91 -12.24
CA LEU A 140 19.34 11.66 -12.30
C LEU A 140 19.08 10.90 -13.60
N CYS A 141 17.81 10.72 -13.97
CA CYS A 141 17.44 10.03 -15.21
C CYS A 141 18.03 10.74 -16.44
N LYS A 142 18.00 12.08 -16.45
CA LYS A 142 18.61 12.88 -17.51
C LYS A 142 20.12 12.71 -17.59
N LEU A 143 20.83 12.69 -16.45
CA LEU A 143 22.28 12.47 -16.42
C LEU A 143 22.66 11.08 -16.92
N VAL A 144 21.90 10.05 -16.56
CA VAL A 144 22.09 8.68 -17.07
C VAL A 144 21.89 8.63 -18.59
N ALA A 145 20.85 9.30 -19.10
CA ALA A 145 20.62 9.39 -20.55
C ALA A 145 21.76 10.11 -21.28
N LEU A 146 22.25 11.24 -20.73
CA LEU A 146 23.40 11.98 -21.27
C LEU A 146 24.71 11.18 -21.22
N ARG A 147 24.87 10.29 -20.23
CA ARG A 147 25.99 9.33 -20.15
C ARG A 147 25.86 8.19 -21.18
N GLY A 148 24.73 8.08 -21.86
CA GLY A 148 24.43 7.04 -22.84
C GLY A 148 23.83 5.76 -22.26
N GLY A 149 23.36 5.79 -21.00
CA GLY A 149 22.72 4.66 -20.33
C GLY A 149 23.50 4.12 -19.13
N LEU A 150 22.87 3.20 -18.39
CA LEU A 150 23.41 2.61 -17.16
C LEU A 150 24.69 1.79 -17.37
N GLN A 151 24.85 1.19 -18.55
CA GLN A 151 26.01 0.40 -18.93
C GLN A 151 27.30 1.22 -19.07
N ASN A 152 27.18 2.55 -19.20
CA ASN A 152 28.31 3.48 -19.31
C ASN A 152 28.73 4.08 -17.95
N ILE A 153 28.15 3.60 -16.85
CA ILE A 153 28.55 3.95 -15.49
C ILE A 153 29.45 2.82 -15.01
N SER A 154 30.70 3.15 -14.74
CA SER A 154 31.79 2.18 -14.48
C SER A 154 32.00 1.90 -13.00
N ILE A 155 31.62 2.82 -12.11
CA ILE A 155 31.77 2.59 -10.67
C ILE A 155 30.92 1.38 -10.21
N PRO A 156 31.52 0.33 -9.61
CA PRO A 156 30.82 -0.90 -9.26
C PRO A 156 29.55 -0.67 -8.44
N GLY A 157 28.46 -1.33 -8.84
CA GLY A 157 27.17 -1.30 -8.15
C GLY A 157 26.32 -0.03 -8.34
N ALA A 158 26.85 1.08 -8.87
CA ALA A 158 26.05 2.30 -9.01
C ALA A 158 24.91 2.15 -10.02
N SER A 159 25.14 1.51 -11.17
CA SER A 159 24.09 1.30 -12.18
C SER A 159 22.87 0.57 -11.61
N LEU A 160 23.11 -0.49 -10.84
CA LEU A 160 22.04 -1.24 -10.19
C LEU A 160 21.37 -0.43 -9.06
N ALA A 161 22.12 0.35 -8.29
CA ALA A 161 21.56 1.23 -7.27
C ALA A 161 20.67 2.33 -7.88
N ILE A 162 21.06 2.89 -9.03
CA ILE A 162 20.27 3.86 -9.80
C ILE A 162 18.98 3.21 -10.30
N PHE A 163 19.07 2.06 -10.96
CA PHE A 163 17.89 1.32 -11.42
C PHE A 163 16.94 1.01 -10.25
N TYR A 164 17.47 0.41 -9.18
CA TYR A 164 16.69 -0.01 -8.04
C TYR A 164 16.01 1.17 -7.35
N ARG A 165 16.72 2.30 -7.16
CA ARG A 165 16.12 3.49 -6.56
C ARG A 165 15.02 4.08 -7.46
N THR A 166 15.25 4.11 -8.77
CA THR A 166 14.25 4.58 -9.73
C THR A 166 13.01 3.70 -9.70
N LEU A 167 13.19 2.38 -9.63
CA LEU A 167 12.08 1.43 -9.51
C LEU A 167 11.27 1.69 -8.23
N VAL A 168 11.93 1.76 -7.06
CA VAL A 168 11.24 2.06 -5.79
C VAL A 168 10.47 3.38 -5.87
N ASN A 169 11.06 4.44 -6.42
CA ASN A 169 10.38 5.73 -6.50
C ASN A 169 9.20 5.70 -7.46
N SER A 170 9.33 4.96 -8.56
CA SER A 170 8.25 4.74 -9.51
C SER A 170 7.07 4.04 -8.83
N THR A 171 7.34 3.05 -7.97
CA THR A 171 6.34 2.40 -7.13
C THR A 171 5.65 3.37 -6.16
N LEU A 172 6.43 4.14 -5.41
CA LEU A 172 5.90 5.09 -4.40
C LEU A 172 5.05 6.21 -5.01
N THR A 173 5.32 6.55 -6.27
CA THR A 173 4.62 7.62 -7.00
C THR A 173 3.58 7.10 -7.99
N LEU A 174 3.45 5.77 -8.11
CA LEU A 174 2.62 5.10 -9.12
C LEU A 174 2.91 5.60 -10.55
N THR A 175 4.19 5.79 -10.88
CA THR A 175 4.65 6.21 -12.21
C THR A 175 5.41 5.09 -12.90
N LYS A 176 5.56 5.18 -14.22
CA LYS A 176 6.38 4.26 -15.00
C LYS A 176 7.88 4.51 -14.75
N PRO A 177 8.71 3.45 -14.58
CA PRO A 177 10.15 3.59 -14.50
C PRO A 177 10.74 4.28 -15.76
N GLN A 178 11.53 5.33 -15.53
CA GLN A 178 12.13 6.17 -16.59
C GLN A 178 13.49 5.65 -17.08
N ILE A 179 13.99 4.57 -16.46
CA ILE A 179 15.26 3.92 -16.79
C ILE A 179 14.95 2.46 -17.12
N PRO A 180 15.59 1.87 -18.15
CA PRO A 180 15.38 0.47 -18.50
C PRO A 180 15.80 -0.46 -17.37
N PHE A 181 15.28 -1.69 -17.42
CA PHE A 181 15.67 -2.75 -16.50
C PHE A 181 17.20 -2.96 -16.49
N TYR A 182 17.76 -3.25 -15.32
CA TYR A 182 19.19 -3.52 -15.15
C TYR A 182 19.42 -4.60 -14.08
N SER A 183 20.15 -5.67 -14.42
CA SER A 183 20.42 -6.79 -13.52
C SER A 183 21.69 -6.62 -12.69
N ALA A 184 21.85 -7.43 -11.66
CA ALA A 184 23.13 -7.58 -10.94
C ALA A 184 24.27 -8.09 -11.83
N GLY A 185 23.95 -8.86 -12.87
CA GLY A 185 24.87 -9.34 -13.89
C GLY A 185 25.34 -8.25 -14.89
N GLY A 186 24.80 -7.04 -14.82
CA GLY A 186 25.21 -5.92 -15.67
C GLY A 186 24.60 -5.91 -17.07
N HIS A 187 23.53 -6.67 -17.31
CA HIS A 187 22.80 -6.65 -18.58
C HIS A 187 21.42 -6.01 -18.41
N GLY A 188 20.99 -5.29 -19.45
CA GLY A 188 19.65 -4.69 -19.55
C GLY A 188 18.61 -5.58 -20.22
N ASN A 189 18.86 -6.91 -20.28
CA ASN A 189 17.89 -7.83 -20.86
C ASN A 189 16.63 -7.87 -20.00
N SER A 190 15.47 -7.54 -20.58
CA SER A 190 14.18 -7.60 -19.90
C SER A 190 13.30 -8.76 -20.38
N ASP A 191 13.85 -9.66 -21.22
CA ASP A 191 13.16 -10.85 -21.71
C ASP A 191 12.98 -11.87 -20.58
N TRP A 192 11.73 -12.22 -20.33
CA TRP A 192 11.32 -13.22 -19.35
C TRP A 192 12.03 -14.56 -19.52
N ARG A 193 12.27 -15.00 -20.76
CA ARG A 193 12.89 -16.31 -21.07
C ARG A 193 14.33 -16.40 -20.59
N PHE A 194 15.03 -15.27 -20.53
CA PHE A 194 16.39 -15.23 -20.02
C PHE A 194 16.45 -15.58 -18.52
N TYR A 195 15.45 -15.16 -17.75
CA TYR A 195 15.48 -15.27 -16.29
C TYR A 195 14.75 -16.49 -15.74
N PHE A 196 13.69 -16.92 -16.42
CA PHE A 196 12.97 -18.13 -16.07
C PHE A 196 13.55 -19.31 -16.86
N SER A 197 14.69 -19.85 -16.40
CA SER A 197 15.34 -21.05 -16.96
C SER A 197 14.52 -22.31 -16.68
N LEU A 198 13.36 -22.42 -17.33
CA LEU A 198 12.40 -23.51 -17.17
C LEU A 198 12.43 -24.45 -18.37
N PRO A 199 11.83 -25.65 -18.25
CA PRO A 199 11.54 -26.49 -19.41
C PRO A 199 10.85 -25.65 -20.51
N GLU A 200 11.26 -25.84 -21.76
CA GLU A 200 10.72 -25.10 -22.90
C GLU A 200 9.17 -25.10 -22.87
N GLY A 201 8.57 -23.92 -23.00
CA GLY A 201 7.13 -23.74 -23.11
C GLY A 201 6.34 -23.53 -21.81
N CYS A 202 6.92 -23.69 -20.61
CA CYS A 202 6.15 -23.48 -19.36
C CYS A 202 5.66 -22.02 -19.19
N PHE A 203 6.51 -21.04 -19.51
CA PHE A 203 6.11 -19.62 -19.52
C PHE A 203 5.02 -19.39 -20.57
N ASP A 204 5.27 -19.81 -21.81
CA ASP A 204 4.35 -19.56 -22.93
C ASP A 204 2.98 -20.24 -22.70
N GLN A 205 2.94 -21.44 -22.12
CA GLN A 205 1.70 -22.12 -21.78
C GLN A 205 0.88 -21.33 -20.75
N GLY A 206 1.50 -20.83 -19.69
CA GLY A 206 0.80 -20.02 -18.70
C GLY A 206 0.27 -18.71 -19.27
N VAL A 207 1.01 -18.09 -20.20
CA VAL A 207 0.53 -16.93 -20.96
C VAL A 207 -0.71 -17.28 -21.78
N LEU A 208 -0.71 -18.44 -22.45
CA LEU A 208 -1.88 -18.91 -23.22
C LEU A 208 -3.10 -19.16 -22.32
N GLU A 209 -2.91 -19.70 -21.11
CA GLU A 209 -4.03 -19.87 -20.17
C GLU A 209 -4.65 -18.52 -19.78
N PHE A 210 -3.83 -17.51 -19.46
CA PHE A 210 -4.36 -16.18 -19.16
C PHE A 210 -5.00 -15.49 -20.37
N ALA A 211 -4.49 -15.74 -21.58
CA ALA A 211 -5.10 -15.23 -22.81
C ALA A 211 -6.50 -15.82 -23.04
N LYS A 212 -6.73 -17.10 -22.69
CA LYS A 212 -8.06 -17.74 -22.79
C LYS A 212 -9.10 -17.10 -21.85
N VAL A 213 -8.65 -16.52 -20.74
CA VAL A 213 -9.50 -15.78 -19.78
C VAL A 213 -9.74 -14.33 -20.23
N GLY A 214 -9.34 -13.98 -21.45
CA GLY A 214 -9.60 -12.66 -22.05
C GLY A 214 -8.54 -11.60 -21.75
N LEU A 215 -7.40 -11.96 -21.14
CA LEU A 215 -6.32 -11.00 -20.89
C LEU A 215 -5.51 -10.73 -22.17
N PRO A 216 -5.25 -9.46 -22.52
CA PRO A 216 -4.33 -9.13 -23.61
C PRO A 216 -2.94 -9.75 -23.38
N PHE A 217 -2.27 -10.15 -24.45
CA PHE A 217 -1.00 -10.87 -24.39
C PHE A 217 0.03 -10.21 -23.46
N SER A 218 0.19 -8.88 -23.54
CA SER A 218 1.12 -8.14 -22.68
C SER A 218 0.79 -8.25 -21.19
N LEU A 219 -0.50 -8.26 -20.82
CA LEU A 219 -0.95 -8.41 -19.44
C LEU A 219 -0.79 -9.86 -18.98
N ALA A 220 -1.14 -10.84 -19.83
CA ALA A 220 -0.95 -12.26 -19.59
C ALA A 220 0.52 -12.61 -19.29
N CYS A 221 1.48 -12.01 -20.01
CA CYS A 221 2.91 -12.16 -19.70
C CYS A 221 3.26 -11.72 -18.27
N VAL A 222 2.74 -10.59 -17.80
CA VAL A 222 3.05 -10.06 -16.46
C VAL A 222 2.34 -10.86 -15.37
N PHE A 223 1.11 -11.33 -15.63
CA PHE A 223 0.41 -12.27 -14.74
C PHE A 223 1.22 -13.56 -14.59
N GLN A 224 1.68 -14.14 -15.69
CA GLN A 224 2.48 -15.36 -15.66
C GLN A 224 3.81 -15.15 -14.93
N GLY A 225 4.54 -14.06 -15.22
CA GLY A 225 5.76 -13.73 -14.48
C GLY A 225 5.53 -13.57 -12.96
N SER A 226 4.37 -13.03 -12.57
CA SER A 226 3.96 -12.88 -11.17
C SER A 226 3.66 -14.22 -10.49
N VAL A 227 2.95 -15.13 -11.18
CA VAL A 227 2.71 -16.50 -10.69
C VAL A 227 4.04 -17.21 -10.48
N MET A 228 4.92 -17.18 -11.47
CA MET A 228 6.19 -17.90 -11.43
C MET A 228 7.12 -17.40 -10.34
N TYR A 229 7.25 -16.08 -10.18
CA TYR A 229 8.04 -15.53 -9.08
C TYR A 229 7.46 -15.93 -7.72
N SER A 230 6.13 -15.93 -7.56
CA SER A 230 5.49 -16.38 -6.33
C SER A 230 5.72 -17.87 -6.05
N SER A 231 5.75 -18.72 -7.08
CA SER A 231 6.16 -20.12 -6.95
C SER A 231 7.62 -20.26 -6.50
N MET A 232 8.54 -19.42 -7.04
CA MET A 232 9.94 -19.40 -6.61
C MET A 232 10.09 -18.97 -5.14
N VAL A 233 9.34 -17.94 -4.73
CA VAL A 233 9.32 -17.48 -3.32
C VAL A 233 8.73 -18.56 -2.41
N HIS A 234 7.67 -19.25 -2.84
CA HIS A 234 7.07 -20.35 -2.09
C HIS A 234 8.10 -21.47 -1.84
N ALA A 235 8.77 -21.94 -2.90
CA ALA A 235 9.84 -22.94 -2.79
C ALA A 235 10.97 -22.46 -1.87
N TYR A 236 11.43 -21.21 -2.05
CA TYR A 236 12.47 -20.61 -1.20
C TYR A 236 12.09 -20.59 0.29
N VAL A 237 10.86 -20.17 0.62
CA VAL A 237 10.39 -20.05 2.01
C VAL A 237 10.22 -21.42 2.67
N ASN A 238 9.82 -22.44 1.90
CA ASN A 238 9.66 -23.80 2.41
C ASN A 238 11.00 -24.58 2.49
N GLY A 239 12.07 -24.04 1.90
CA GLY A 239 13.36 -24.73 1.81
C GLY A 239 13.45 -25.76 0.68
N ASP A 240 12.50 -25.75 -0.25
CA ASP A 240 12.49 -26.63 -1.43
C ASP A 240 13.45 -26.07 -2.49
N HIS A 241 14.45 -26.86 -2.91
CA HIS A 241 15.35 -26.60 -4.06
C HIS A 241 15.58 -25.10 -4.41
N ALA A 242 15.84 -24.29 -3.38
CA ALA A 242 15.85 -22.84 -3.53
C ALA A 242 16.98 -22.44 -4.49
N PRO A 243 16.78 -21.46 -5.40
CA PRO A 243 17.87 -21.01 -6.26
C PRO A 243 19.05 -20.64 -5.37
N HIS A 244 20.18 -21.34 -5.55
CA HIS A 244 21.40 -21.18 -4.75
C HIS A 244 21.99 -19.75 -4.80
N HIS A 245 21.41 -18.88 -5.65
CA HIS A 245 21.85 -17.51 -5.92
C HIS A 245 20.73 -16.52 -5.57
N THR A 246 20.81 -15.95 -4.37
CA THR A 246 19.87 -14.93 -3.90
C THR A 246 19.88 -13.65 -4.76
N SER A 247 20.93 -13.42 -5.54
CA SER A 247 21.01 -12.36 -6.55
C SER A 247 20.00 -12.54 -7.69
N LEU A 248 19.85 -13.76 -8.21
CA LEU A 248 18.88 -14.06 -9.25
C LEU A 248 17.44 -13.84 -8.75
N LEU A 249 17.15 -14.20 -7.50
CA LEU A 249 15.85 -13.91 -6.88
C LEU A 249 15.57 -12.40 -6.83
N CYS A 250 16.58 -11.58 -6.55
CA CYS A 250 16.44 -10.11 -6.58
C CYS A 250 16.18 -9.60 -8.00
N ASP A 251 16.93 -10.09 -8.99
CA ASP A 251 16.79 -9.67 -10.38
C ASP A 251 15.41 -10.03 -10.93
N ILE A 252 14.93 -11.25 -10.68
CA ILE A 252 13.59 -11.69 -11.11
C ILE A 252 12.50 -10.88 -10.41
N ARG A 253 12.60 -10.65 -9.10
CA ARG A 253 11.66 -9.79 -8.38
C ARG A 253 11.56 -8.41 -9.03
N ASN A 254 12.70 -7.79 -9.27
CA ASN A 254 12.78 -6.44 -9.80
C ASN A 254 12.31 -6.40 -11.25
N LEU A 255 12.56 -7.45 -12.04
CA LEU A 255 12.08 -7.59 -13.43
C LEU A 255 10.56 -7.68 -13.47
N VAL A 256 9.97 -8.57 -12.67
CA VAL A 256 8.51 -8.73 -12.59
C VAL A 256 7.86 -7.43 -12.17
N HIS A 257 8.37 -6.80 -11.11
CA HIS A 257 7.83 -5.53 -10.64
C HIS A 257 8.01 -4.39 -11.66
N PHE A 258 9.17 -4.32 -12.34
CA PHE A 258 9.42 -3.36 -13.41
C PHE A 258 8.38 -3.47 -14.53
N HIS A 259 8.06 -4.69 -14.96
CA HIS A 259 7.05 -4.92 -15.99
C HIS A 259 5.63 -4.58 -15.51
N VAL A 260 5.27 -4.91 -14.25
CA VAL A 260 4.00 -4.45 -13.64
C VAL A 260 3.89 -2.93 -13.69
N MET A 261 4.92 -2.21 -13.26
CA MET A 261 4.95 -0.75 -13.26
C MET A 261 5.07 -0.14 -14.67
N SER A 262 5.36 -0.95 -15.69
CA SER A 262 5.46 -0.53 -17.09
C SER A 262 4.20 -0.78 -17.91
N LEU A 263 3.21 -1.47 -17.34
CA LEU A 263 1.89 -1.62 -17.94
C LEU A 263 1.25 -0.23 -18.12
N ARG A 264 0.79 0.05 -19.34
CA ARG A 264 0.13 1.32 -19.66
C ARG A 264 -1.19 1.42 -18.91
N PRO A 265 -1.55 2.60 -18.37
CA PRO A 265 -2.92 2.89 -17.99
C PRO A 265 -3.89 2.58 -19.13
N GLY A 266 -5.08 2.10 -18.80
CA GLY A 266 -6.01 1.69 -19.85
C GLY A 266 -6.50 2.84 -20.75
N ASP A 267 -6.51 4.10 -20.27
CA ASP A 267 -6.93 5.27 -21.05
C ASP A 267 -5.97 5.60 -22.21
N GLU A 268 -4.79 4.99 -22.21
CA GLU A 268 -3.83 5.01 -23.32
C GLU A 268 -4.09 3.92 -24.38
N PHE A 269 -5.15 3.10 -24.24
CA PHE A 269 -5.53 2.08 -25.24
C PHE A 269 -6.68 2.55 -26.13
N GLU A 270 -6.51 2.35 -27.44
CA GLU A 270 -7.51 2.69 -28.46
C GLU A 270 -8.69 1.70 -28.51
N ASP A 271 -8.54 0.49 -27.93
CA ASP A 271 -9.60 -0.53 -27.91
C ASP A 271 -10.53 -0.37 -26.69
N SER A 272 -11.61 0.38 -26.90
CA SER A 272 -12.54 0.81 -25.86
C SER A 272 -13.33 -0.32 -25.19
N LYS A 273 -13.42 -1.53 -25.76
CA LYS A 273 -14.30 -2.60 -25.24
C LYS A 273 -13.68 -3.44 -24.12
N CYS A 274 -12.39 -3.76 -24.21
CA CYS A 274 -11.68 -4.54 -23.19
C CYS A 274 -10.96 -3.68 -22.15
N TYR A 275 -11.06 -2.34 -22.27
CA TYR A 275 -10.44 -1.38 -21.35
C TYR A 275 -10.80 -1.62 -19.87
N PRO A 276 -12.07 -1.82 -19.47
CA PRO A 276 -12.41 -1.87 -18.05
C PRO A 276 -11.81 -3.09 -17.33
N LEU A 277 -11.90 -4.27 -17.97
CA LEU A 277 -11.28 -5.48 -17.43
C LEU A 277 -9.76 -5.33 -17.37
N TYR A 278 -9.15 -4.80 -18.42
CA TYR A 278 -7.71 -4.55 -18.46
C TYR A 278 -7.26 -3.66 -17.31
N GLU A 279 -7.91 -2.52 -17.10
CA GLU A 279 -7.53 -1.56 -16.07
C GLU A 279 -7.76 -2.12 -14.67
N ALA A 280 -8.88 -2.81 -14.43
CA ALA A 280 -9.14 -3.49 -13.16
C ALA A 280 -8.08 -4.58 -12.86
N CYS A 281 -7.72 -5.39 -13.85
CA CYS A 281 -6.64 -6.37 -13.73
C CYS A 281 -5.28 -5.70 -13.49
N ARG A 282 -4.98 -4.60 -14.18
CA ARG A 282 -3.74 -3.85 -14.03
C ARG A 282 -3.61 -3.30 -12.61
N LEU A 283 -4.65 -2.64 -12.10
CA LEU A 283 -4.69 -2.09 -10.73
C LEU A 283 -4.60 -3.20 -9.67
N ALA A 284 -5.34 -4.30 -9.83
CA ALA A 284 -5.25 -5.45 -8.93
C ALA A 284 -3.86 -6.12 -8.96
N LEU A 285 -3.23 -6.21 -10.12
CA LEU A 285 -1.86 -6.71 -10.25
C LEU A 285 -0.83 -5.76 -9.62
N MET A 286 -1.02 -4.45 -9.74
CA MET A 286 -0.20 -3.47 -9.01
C MET A 286 -0.34 -3.63 -7.50
N ILE A 287 -1.56 -3.82 -7.00
CA ILE A 287 -1.81 -4.13 -5.58
C ILE A 287 -1.07 -5.39 -5.14
N TYR A 288 -1.22 -6.48 -5.89
CA TYR A 288 -0.52 -7.73 -5.63
C TYR A 288 1.01 -7.52 -5.64
N SER A 289 1.51 -6.78 -6.62
CA SER A 289 2.95 -6.53 -6.75
C SER A 289 3.49 -5.71 -5.58
N VAL A 290 2.84 -4.60 -5.22
CA VAL A 290 3.22 -3.72 -4.11
C VAL A 290 3.06 -4.39 -2.75
N GLY A 291 2.06 -5.26 -2.60
CA GLY A 291 1.77 -5.95 -1.35
C GLY A 291 2.59 -7.23 -1.14
N VAL A 292 2.96 -7.93 -2.22
CA VAL A 292 3.48 -9.31 -2.17
C VAL A 292 4.84 -9.46 -2.86
N ILE A 293 4.96 -9.10 -4.13
CA ILE A 293 6.19 -9.32 -4.93
C ILE A 293 7.31 -8.37 -4.48
N PHE A 294 6.95 -7.09 -4.36
CA PHE A 294 7.79 -5.96 -4.04
C PHE A 294 7.19 -5.23 -2.82
N PRO A 295 7.20 -5.88 -1.64
CA PRO A 295 6.42 -5.47 -0.47
C PRO A 295 6.87 -4.10 0.06
N ILE A 296 6.17 -3.04 -0.36
CA ILE A 296 6.42 -1.68 0.12
C ILE A 296 5.94 -1.55 1.57
N PRO A 297 6.76 -1.00 2.48
CA PRO A 297 6.38 -0.83 3.88
C PRO A 297 5.16 0.09 4.02
N PRO A 298 4.28 -0.13 5.02
CA PRO A 298 3.01 0.59 5.16
C PRO A 298 3.14 2.10 5.14
N VAL A 299 4.18 2.61 5.79
CA VAL A 299 4.47 4.04 5.91
C VAL A 299 4.63 4.76 4.56
N GLY A 300 5.06 4.06 3.50
CA GLY A 300 5.21 4.58 2.14
C GLY A 300 4.30 3.90 1.12
N SER A 301 3.41 3.00 1.55
CA SER A 301 2.70 2.12 0.64
C SER A 301 1.60 2.85 -0.12
N PRO A 302 1.53 2.73 -1.47
CA PRO A 302 0.45 3.28 -2.26
C PRO A 302 -0.83 2.41 -2.25
N LEU A 303 -0.89 1.35 -1.43
CA LEU A 303 -2.02 0.40 -1.40
C LEU A 303 -3.39 1.07 -1.18
N PRO A 304 -3.58 2.03 -0.24
CA PRO A 304 -4.88 2.70 -0.07
C PRO A 304 -5.33 3.44 -1.34
N LEU A 305 -4.41 4.13 -2.00
CA LEU A 305 -4.70 4.85 -3.25
C LEU A 305 -5.02 3.89 -4.40
N LEU A 306 -4.32 2.76 -4.49
CA LEU A 306 -4.61 1.72 -5.47
C LEU A 306 -5.99 1.07 -5.23
N ALA A 307 -6.37 0.85 -3.97
CA ALA A 307 -7.68 0.31 -3.62
C ALA A 307 -8.82 1.28 -3.99
N LEU A 308 -8.62 2.58 -3.74
CA LEU A 308 -9.54 3.63 -4.16
C LEU A 308 -9.72 3.63 -5.69
N ARG A 309 -8.62 3.71 -6.45
CA ARG A 309 -8.67 3.71 -7.93
C ARG A 309 -9.33 2.45 -8.49
N LEU A 310 -9.04 1.29 -7.90
CA LEU A 310 -9.64 0.03 -8.33
C LEU A 310 -11.15 0.03 -8.09
N ARG A 311 -11.61 0.54 -6.93
CA ARG A 311 -13.04 0.71 -6.68
C ARG A 311 -13.68 1.66 -7.68
N GLU A 312 -13.06 2.80 -7.97
CA GLU A 312 -13.56 3.76 -8.94
C GLU A 312 -13.73 3.14 -10.33
N GLU A 313 -12.73 2.39 -10.81
CA GLU A 313 -12.80 1.68 -12.09
C GLU A 313 -13.95 0.66 -12.12
N LEU A 314 -14.08 -0.14 -11.05
CA LEU A 314 -15.12 -1.16 -10.93
C LEU A 314 -16.55 -0.57 -10.80
N CYS A 315 -16.68 0.66 -10.29
CA CYS A 315 -17.96 1.36 -10.16
C CYS A 315 -18.35 2.13 -11.44
N THR A 316 -17.37 2.63 -12.19
CA THR A 316 -17.61 3.50 -13.35
C THR A 316 -18.03 2.69 -14.57
N SER A 317 -17.55 1.46 -14.69
CA SER A 317 -17.83 0.61 -15.84
C SER A 317 -19.04 -0.30 -15.64
N SER A 318 -20.00 -0.19 -16.55
CA SER A 318 -21.14 -1.13 -16.67
C SER A 318 -20.70 -2.57 -16.96
N TYR A 319 -19.44 -2.77 -17.40
CA TYR A 319 -18.86 -4.09 -17.66
C TYR A 319 -18.92 -5.03 -16.46
N PHE A 320 -18.85 -4.49 -15.23
CA PHE A 320 -18.89 -5.27 -14.01
C PHE A 320 -20.31 -5.43 -13.43
N GLU A 321 -21.37 -5.06 -14.13
CA GLU A 321 -22.74 -5.28 -13.67
C GLU A 321 -23.20 -6.74 -13.88
N LYS A 322 -24.03 -7.24 -12.95
CA LYS A 322 -24.28 -8.68 -12.70
C LYS A 322 -24.91 -9.48 -13.85
N ASP A 323 -25.49 -8.84 -14.87
CA ASP A 323 -26.24 -9.53 -15.93
C ASP A 323 -25.55 -9.47 -17.31
N ALA A 324 -24.38 -8.82 -17.44
CA ALA A 324 -23.76 -8.55 -18.75
C ALA A 324 -22.22 -8.72 -18.80
N SER A 325 -21.58 -9.18 -17.72
CA SER A 325 -20.11 -9.33 -17.69
C SER A 325 -19.64 -10.54 -18.50
N GLU A 326 -18.81 -10.31 -19.52
CA GLU A 326 -18.03 -11.36 -20.21
C GLU A 326 -16.81 -11.83 -19.39
N ALA A 327 -16.56 -11.24 -18.22
CA ALA A 327 -15.43 -11.60 -17.37
C ALA A 327 -15.63 -12.96 -16.69
N ASP A 328 -14.55 -13.72 -16.57
CA ASP A 328 -14.48 -14.89 -15.70
C ASP A 328 -14.74 -14.45 -14.24
N ASP A 329 -15.78 -15.02 -13.62
CA ASP A 329 -16.19 -14.65 -12.26
C ASP A 329 -15.08 -14.96 -11.22
N GLY A 330 -14.20 -15.93 -11.50
CA GLY A 330 -13.03 -16.23 -10.67
C GLY A 330 -11.98 -15.11 -10.75
N LEU A 331 -11.75 -14.56 -11.94
CA LEU A 331 -10.88 -13.39 -12.14
C LEU A 331 -11.46 -12.16 -11.43
N LEU A 332 -12.77 -11.91 -11.57
CA LEU A 332 -13.43 -10.83 -10.85
C LEU A 332 -13.32 -11.00 -9.33
N ALA A 333 -13.51 -12.22 -8.82
CA ALA A 333 -13.31 -12.52 -7.40
C ALA A 333 -11.88 -12.19 -6.95
N TRP A 334 -10.87 -12.53 -7.76
CA TRP A 334 -9.47 -12.21 -7.47
C TRP A 334 -9.22 -10.69 -7.43
N ILE A 335 -9.74 -9.94 -8.41
CA ILE A 335 -9.65 -8.46 -8.44
C ILE A 335 -10.26 -7.85 -7.18
N ILE A 336 -11.47 -8.27 -6.81
CA ILE A 336 -12.18 -7.78 -5.62
C ILE A 336 -11.43 -8.12 -4.34
N VAL A 337 -10.88 -9.32 -4.23
CA VAL A 337 -10.10 -9.72 -3.04
C VAL A 337 -8.80 -8.92 -2.93
N MET A 338 -8.08 -8.67 -4.04
CA MET A 338 -6.89 -7.81 -4.01
C MET A 338 -7.23 -6.39 -3.53
N GLY A 339 -8.25 -5.77 -4.12
CA GLY A 339 -8.73 -4.45 -3.73
C GLY A 339 -9.18 -4.39 -2.27
N GLY A 340 -9.95 -5.39 -1.85
CA GLY A 340 -10.42 -5.50 -0.47
C GLY A 340 -9.27 -5.62 0.52
N ILE A 341 -8.28 -6.50 0.28
CA ILE A 341 -7.09 -6.62 1.14
C ILE A 341 -6.35 -5.28 1.23
N ALA A 342 -6.11 -4.61 0.11
CA ALA A 342 -5.44 -3.30 0.07
C ALA A 342 -6.22 -2.19 0.77
N ALA A 343 -7.56 -2.28 0.77
CA ALA A 343 -8.46 -1.32 1.42
C ALA A 343 -8.49 -1.45 2.95
N LEU A 344 -7.72 -2.34 3.58
CA LEU A 344 -7.77 -2.51 5.04
C LEU A 344 -7.51 -1.18 5.78
N GLY A 345 -8.46 -0.77 6.62
CA GLY A 345 -8.38 0.49 7.38
C GLY A 345 -8.81 1.74 6.61
N THR A 346 -9.31 1.59 5.39
CA THR A 346 -9.85 2.67 4.54
C THR A 346 -11.38 2.67 4.52
N GLU A 347 -11.99 3.71 3.97
CA GLU A 347 -13.45 3.82 3.83
C GLU A 347 -14.01 2.90 2.73
N GLU A 348 -13.16 2.42 1.82
CA GLU A 348 -13.51 1.56 0.69
C GLU A 348 -13.70 0.09 1.10
N ARG A 349 -13.16 -0.34 2.24
CA ARG A 349 -13.17 -1.75 2.69
C ARG A 349 -14.57 -2.37 2.72
N PRO A 350 -15.62 -1.71 3.27
CA PRO A 350 -16.96 -2.29 3.30
C PRO A 350 -17.54 -2.53 1.90
N TRP A 351 -17.22 -1.67 0.93
CA TRP A 351 -17.67 -1.84 -0.45
C TRP A 351 -17.09 -3.10 -1.08
N PHE A 352 -15.79 -3.37 -0.89
CA PHE A 352 -15.17 -4.61 -1.37
C PHE A 352 -15.74 -5.85 -0.68
N ALA A 353 -16.01 -5.80 0.63
CA ALA A 353 -16.62 -6.92 1.35
C ALA A 353 -18.04 -7.22 0.83
N GLN A 354 -18.87 -6.20 0.64
CA GLN A 354 -20.21 -6.36 0.05
C GLN A 354 -20.14 -6.90 -1.38
N ARG A 355 -19.21 -6.39 -2.19
CA ARG A 355 -19.03 -6.86 -3.57
C ARG A 355 -18.51 -8.30 -3.62
N LEU A 356 -17.66 -8.69 -2.67
CA LEU A 356 -17.20 -10.07 -2.54
C LEU A 356 -18.34 -11.03 -2.24
N ALA A 357 -19.27 -10.69 -1.34
CA ALA A 357 -20.46 -11.53 -1.07
C ALA A 357 -21.26 -11.80 -2.35
N SER A 358 -21.44 -10.75 -3.16
CA SER A 358 -22.13 -10.84 -4.45
C SER A 358 -21.43 -11.76 -5.45
N VAL A 359 -20.11 -11.66 -5.60
CA VAL A 359 -19.34 -12.49 -6.54
C VAL A 359 -19.17 -13.92 -6.04
N ALA A 360 -19.01 -14.11 -4.72
CA ALA A 360 -18.94 -15.41 -4.08
C ALA A 360 -20.19 -16.26 -4.36
N ASN A 361 -21.37 -15.63 -4.32
CA ASN A 361 -22.62 -16.27 -4.68
C ASN A 361 -22.67 -16.66 -6.17
N ALA A 362 -22.15 -15.82 -7.08
CA ALA A 362 -22.11 -16.13 -8.51
C ALA A 362 -21.24 -17.37 -8.82
N ILE A 363 -20.06 -17.48 -8.19
CA ILE A 363 -19.19 -18.66 -8.32
C ILE A 363 -19.59 -19.83 -7.42
N SER A 364 -20.73 -19.74 -6.73
CA SER A 364 -21.21 -20.76 -5.79
C SER A 364 -20.17 -21.15 -4.71
N ALA A 365 -19.33 -20.21 -4.28
CA ALA A 365 -18.39 -20.43 -3.19
C ALA A 365 -19.15 -20.41 -1.85
N SER A 366 -19.27 -21.57 -1.21
CA SER A 366 -19.93 -21.71 0.11
C SER A 366 -18.96 -21.65 1.29
N SER A 367 -17.65 -21.61 1.03
CA SER A 367 -16.61 -21.57 2.05
C SER A 367 -15.38 -20.82 1.56
N TRP A 368 -14.56 -20.35 2.50
CA TRP A 368 -13.25 -19.79 2.21
C TRP A 368 -12.37 -20.75 1.41
N SER A 369 -12.43 -22.06 1.68
CA SER A 369 -11.64 -23.04 0.95
C SER A 369 -12.00 -23.12 -0.53
N ILE A 370 -13.28 -22.98 -0.89
CA ILE A 370 -13.75 -22.99 -2.29
C ILE A 370 -13.34 -21.68 -2.98
N LEU A 371 -13.59 -20.52 -2.36
CA LEU A 371 -13.15 -19.24 -2.91
C LEU A 371 -11.63 -19.24 -3.12
N ARG A 372 -10.86 -19.66 -2.11
CA ARG A 372 -9.39 -19.73 -2.17
C ARG A 372 -8.89 -20.62 -3.31
N ALA A 373 -9.60 -21.69 -3.65
CA ALA A 373 -9.23 -22.53 -4.79
C ALA A 373 -9.31 -21.75 -6.11
N GLN A 374 -10.34 -20.91 -6.28
CA GLN A 374 -10.48 -20.02 -7.44
C GLN A 374 -9.42 -18.92 -7.46
N LEU A 375 -9.16 -18.27 -6.31
CA LEU A 375 -8.17 -17.19 -6.20
C LEU A 375 -6.75 -17.65 -6.60
N LYS A 376 -6.44 -18.93 -6.39
CA LYS A 376 -5.14 -19.54 -6.74
C LYS A 376 -4.93 -19.80 -8.23
N LEU A 377 -5.95 -19.66 -9.06
CA LEU A 377 -5.82 -19.71 -10.52
C LEU A 377 -5.11 -18.45 -11.06
N PHE A 378 -5.05 -17.39 -10.25
CA PHE A 378 -4.41 -16.12 -10.54
C PHE A 378 -3.22 -15.89 -9.60
N PRO A 379 -2.41 -14.82 -9.76
CA PRO A 379 -1.28 -14.56 -8.87
C PRO A 379 -1.67 -14.56 -7.39
N TRP A 380 -1.23 -15.58 -6.65
CA TRP A 380 -1.57 -15.76 -5.24
C TRP A 380 -0.43 -16.43 -4.49
N LEU A 381 0.05 -15.79 -3.42
CA LEU A 381 1.04 -16.39 -2.52
C LEU A 381 0.36 -16.65 -1.18
N ALA A 382 0.07 -17.92 -0.90
CA ALA A 382 -0.74 -18.33 0.25
C ALA A 382 -0.25 -17.74 1.58
N CYS A 383 1.05 -17.81 1.87
CA CYS A 383 1.61 -17.26 3.11
C CYS A 383 1.45 -15.74 3.25
N ALA A 384 1.31 -15.02 2.14
CA ALA A 384 1.12 -13.57 2.12
C ALA A 384 -0.36 -13.16 2.15
N CYS A 385 -1.22 -13.89 1.43
CA CYS A 385 -2.58 -13.46 1.13
C CYS A 385 -3.67 -14.17 1.96
N ASP A 386 -3.46 -15.43 2.38
CA ASP A 386 -4.54 -16.27 2.93
C ASP A 386 -5.21 -15.62 4.15
N ASN A 387 -4.43 -15.16 5.13
CA ASN A 387 -4.98 -14.57 6.34
C ASN A 387 -5.82 -13.30 6.07
N ALA A 388 -5.39 -12.46 5.13
CA ALA A 388 -6.09 -11.20 4.83
C ALA A 388 -7.32 -11.44 3.95
N GLY A 389 -7.23 -12.41 3.03
CA GLY A 389 -8.35 -12.84 2.21
C GLY A 389 -9.44 -13.51 3.04
N GLU A 390 -9.09 -14.40 3.96
CA GLU A 390 -10.03 -15.06 4.87
C GLU A 390 -10.76 -14.05 5.78
N ARG A 391 -10.04 -13.05 6.29
CA ARG A 391 -10.66 -11.95 7.04
C ARG A 391 -11.66 -11.15 6.21
N LEU A 392 -11.35 -10.86 4.94
CA LEU A 392 -12.28 -10.17 4.03
C LEU A 392 -13.51 -11.04 3.74
N TRP A 393 -13.30 -12.36 3.58
CA TRP A 393 -14.37 -13.33 3.41
C TRP A 393 -15.32 -13.35 4.60
N GLU A 394 -14.79 -13.41 5.83
CA GLU A 394 -15.58 -13.34 7.06
C GLU A 394 -16.41 -12.04 7.13
N GLU A 395 -15.79 -10.90 6.80
CA GLU A 395 -16.49 -9.61 6.75
C GLU A 395 -17.65 -9.62 5.73
N ALA A 396 -17.46 -10.24 4.56
CA ALA A 396 -18.50 -10.37 3.54
C ALA A 396 -19.70 -11.19 4.04
N HIS A 397 -19.47 -12.27 4.80
CA HIS A 397 -20.53 -13.16 5.31
C HIS A 397 -21.26 -12.60 6.53
N HIS A 398 -20.61 -11.69 7.28
CA HIS A 398 -21.28 -10.97 8.35
C HIS A 398 -22.27 -9.91 7.85
N ILE A 399 -22.16 -9.47 6.59
CA ILE A 399 -23.11 -8.55 5.96
C ILE A 399 -24.41 -9.28 5.59
N ASP A 400 -24.35 -10.56 5.21
CA ASP A 400 -25.53 -11.36 4.83
C ASP A 400 -26.42 -11.78 6.02
N LEU A 401 -25.97 -11.61 7.27
CA LEU A 401 -26.75 -11.92 8.48
C LEU A 401 -27.60 -10.76 9.00
N ASP A 402 -27.52 -9.56 8.41
CA ASP A 402 -28.40 -8.41 8.72
C ASP A 402 -29.22 -8.07 7.44
N PRO A 403 -30.31 -8.80 7.15
CA PRO A 403 -31.18 -8.43 6.04
C PRO A 403 -31.92 -7.13 6.38
N ALA A 404 -31.63 -6.08 5.61
CA ALA A 404 -32.43 -4.88 5.39
C ALA A 404 -33.39 -4.44 6.52
N THR A 405 -32.97 -3.45 7.30
CA THR A 405 -33.88 -2.38 7.73
C THR A 405 -33.24 -1.04 7.38
N ASP A 406 -33.55 -0.56 6.18
CA ASP A 406 -33.40 0.85 5.83
C ASP A 406 -34.30 1.68 6.74
N THR A 407 -33.70 2.34 7.73
CA THR A 407 -34.26 3.55 8.34
C THR A 407 -33.13 4.55 8.54
N PRO A 408 -33.23 5.78 7.99
CA PRO A 408 -32.19 6.78 8.14
C PRO A 408 -32.23 7.34 9.57
N GLY A 409 -31.24 6.96 10.36
CA GLY A 409 -30.97 7.58 11.67
C GLY A 409 -30.66 6.58 12.77
N SER A 410 -29.47 6.00 12.76
CA SER A 410 -28.88 5.43 13.98
C SER A 410 -27.37 5.61 13.94
N HIS A 411 -26.87 6.61 14.66
CA HIS A 411 -25.49 6.61 15.12
C HIS A 411 -25.31 5.40 16.03
N ARG A 412 -24.87 4.27 15.46
CA ARG A 412 -24.40 3.12 16.25
C ARG A 412 -23.12 3.55 16.96
N TYR A 413 -23.23 3.90 18.24
CA TYR A 413 -22.08 3.99 19.13
C TYR A 413 -21.41 2.61 19.17
N THR A 414 -20.23 2.50 18.58
CA THR A 414 -19.37 1.32 18.75
C THR A 414 -19.02 1.20 20.24
N THR A 415 -19.71 0.33 20.97
CA THR A 415 -19.37 0.02 22.35
C THR A 415 -18.01 -0.65 22.37
N ARG A 416 -16.98 0.09 22.82
CA ARG A 416 -15.63 -0.46 23.02
C ARG A 416 -15.73 -1.75 23.85
N PRO A 417 -15.21 -2.89 23.36
CA PRO A 417 -15.29 -4.15 24.11
C PRO A 417 -14.50 -4.02 25.43
N GLN A 418 -15.18 -4.30 26.53
CA GLN A 418 -14.66 -4.18 27.90
C GLN A 418 -13.67 -5.31 28.23
N PRO A 419 -12.61 -5.05 29.03
CA PRO A 419 -11.74 -6.11 29.54
C PRO A 419 -12.52 -7.06 30.45
N CYS A 420 -12.10 -8.33 30.54
CA CYS A 420 -12.74 -9.31 31.42
C CYS A 420 -12.64 -8.89 32.90
N VAL A 421 -13.50 -9.44 33.76
CA VAL A 421 -13.60 -9.08 35.18
C VAL A 421 -12.26 -9.24 35.90
N HIS A 422 -11.53 -10.33 35.61
CA HIS A 422 -10.25 -10.61 36.25
C HIS A 422 -9.12 -9.68 35.79
N CYS A 423 -9.01 -9.42 34.48
CA CYS A 423 -8.02 -8.47 33.97
C CYS A 423 -8.31 -7.04 34.44
N SER A 424 -9.60 -6.66 34.48
CA SER A 424 -10.03 -5.36 34.99
C SER A 424 -9.71 -5.19 36.47
N ARG A 425 -10.00 -6.19 37.32
CA ARG A 425 -9.68 -6.15 38.77
C ARG A 425 -8.18 -6.09 39.03
N ARG A 426 -7.40 -6.83 38.24
CA ARG A 426 -5.93 -6.88 38.35
C ARG A 426 -5.22 -5.71 37.66
N ARG A 427 -5.96 -4.82 36.99
CA ARG A 427 -5.44 -3.70 36.18
C ARG A 427 -4.37 -4.14 35.18
N VAL A 428 -4.53 -5.32 34.58
CA VAL A 428 -3.64 -5.87 33.55
C VAL A 428 -4.31 -5.86 32.18
N ARG A 429 -3.52 -5.79 31.11
CA ARG A 429 -4.04 -5.78 29.73
C ARG A 429 -4.80 -7.08 29.44
N CYS A 430 -6.04 -6.93 28.97
CA CYS A 430 -6.88 -8.02 28.47
C CYS A 430 -6.80 -8.04 26.95
N ASP A 431 -6.49 -9.19 26.36
CA ASP A 431 -6.52 -9.44 24.92
C ASP A 431 -7.95 -9.71 24.39
N LYS A 432 -8.95 -9.72 25.28
CA LYS A 432 -10.39 -9.75 24.98
C LYS A 432 -10.87 -11.00 24.22
N THR A 433 -10.02 -12.02 24.11
CA THR A 433 -10.38 -13.38 23.67
C THR A 433 -11.14 -14.13 24.78
N ARG A 434 -11.87 -15.19 24.45
CA ARG A 434 -12.64 -16.00 25.41
C ARG A 434 -12.17 -17.47 25.39
N PRO A 435 -11.42 -17.95 26.41
CA PRO A 435 -10.86 -17.22 27.55
C PRO A 435 -9.66 -16.33 27.17
N CYS A 436 -9.46 -15.22 27.89
CA CYS A 436 -8.36 -14.29 27.61
C CYS A 436 -6.99 -14.89 28.00
N ARG A 437 -5.93 -14.62 27.23
CA ARG A 437 -4.59 -15.23 27.46
C ARG A 437 -4.06 -14.99 28.87
N ASN A 438 -4.38 -13.83 29.45
CA ASN A 438 -3.92 -13.47 30.79
C ASN A 438 -4.66 -14.25 31.90
N CYS A 439 -5.93 -14.61 31.68
CA CYS A 439 -6.68 -15.49 32.56
C CYS A 439 -6.16 -16.94 32.45
N VAL A 440 -5.92 -17.42 31.22
CA VAL A 440 -5.35 -18.77 30.98
C VAL A 440 -3.99 -18.91 31.65
N LYS A 441 -3.10 -17.93 31.47
CA LYS A 441 -1.74 -17.92 32.07
C LYS A 441 -1.75 -18.00 33.60
N HIS A 442 -2.82 -17.54 34.24
CA HIS A 442 -2.92 -17.47 35.70
C HIS A 442 -3.95 -18.45 36.29
N GLY A 443 -4.42 -19.42 35.50
CA GLY A 443 -5.39 -20.42 35.95
C GLY A 443 -6.72 -19.83 36.41
N LEU A 444 -7.11 -18.66 35.87
CA LEU A 444 -8.35 -17.97 36.24
C LEU A 444 -9.46 -18.24 35.23
N THR A 445 -10.68 -18.51 35.69
CA THR A 445 -11.88 -18.60 34.85
C THR A 445 -12.19 -17.22 34.25
N CYS A 446 -12.18 -17.11 32.93
CA CYS A 446 -12.31 -15.81 32.26
C CYS A 446 -13.77 -15.38 32.12
N GLU A 447 -14.25 -14.54 33.04
CA GLU A 447 -15.63 -14.02 33.03
C GLU A 447 -15.73 -12.59 32.47
N TYR A 448 -16.76 -12.34 31.67
CA TYR A 448 -17.14 -11.02 31.19
C TYR A 448 -18.51 -10.67 31.75
N LYS A 449 -18.66 -9.46 32.31
CA LYS A 449 -20.00 -9.01 32.72
C LYS A 449 -20.88 -8.92 31.47
N PRO A 450 -22.09 -9.50 31.47
CA PRO A 450 -23.06 -9.22 30.43
C PRO A 450 -23.35 -7.72 30.45
N SER A 451 -23.27 -7.08 29.27
CA SER A 451 -23.76 -5.72 29.08
C SER A 451 -25.22 -5.72 29.52
N ARG A 452 -25.59 -4.90 30.51
CA ARG A 452 -27.00 -4.71 30.88
C ARG A 452 -27.71 -4.04 29.71
N LEU A 453 -28.24 -4.84 28.80
CA LEU A 453 -29.35 -4.48 27.94
C LEU A 453 -30.60 -5.03 28.62
N GLY A 454 -31.50 -4.12 29.01
CA GLY A 454 -32.86 -4.43 29.45
C GLY A 454 -33.05 -4.50 30.96
N GLU A 455 -33.27 -3.35 31.60
CA GLU A 455 -34.20 -3.23 32.73
C GLU A 455 -34.70 -1.78 32.78
N GLY A 456 -36.01 -1.63 32.64
CA GLY A 456 -36.69 -0.35 32.49
C GLY A 456 -36.44 0.58 33.67
N ARG A 457 -35.97 1.78 33.34
CA ARG A 457 -36.26 2.98 34.10
C ARG A 457 -36.93 3.93 33.13
N GLU A 458 -38.25 4.09 33.27
CA GLU A 458 -38.97 5.19 32.65
C GLU A 458 -38.26 6.48 33.07
N THR A 459 -37.53 7.05 32.12
CA THR A 459 -37.05 8.43 32.17
C THR A 459 -37.91 9.18 31.17
N PRO A 460 -38.47 10.34 31.57
CA PRO A 460 -39.44 11.04 30.74
C PRO A 460 -38.82 11.31 29.38
N THR A 461 -39.54 10.87 28.35
CA THR A 461 -39.25 11.14 26.94
C THR A 461 -38.80 12.59 26.80
N THR A 462 -37.50 12.80 26.51
CA THR A 462 -37.03 14.06 25.98
C THR A 462 -37.60 14.18 24.58
N ALA A 463 -38.82 14.69 24.52
CA ALA A 463 -39.42 15.20 23.31
C ALA A 463 -38.38 16.08 22.61
N LYS A 464 -38.07 15.76 21.35
CA LYS A 464 -37.29 16.64 20.47
C LYS A 464 -37.96 18.01 20.52
N THR A 465 -37.37 18.94 21.26
CA THR A 465 -37.99 20.24 21.51
C THR A 465 -37.84 21.05 20.23
N GLN A 466 -38.93 21.12 19.45
CA GLN A 466 -38.97 21.82 18.17
C GLN A 466 -38.54 23.28 18.39
N VAL A 467 -37.45 23.69 17.75
CA VAL A 467 -36.88 25.04 17.86
C VAL A 467 -37.85 26.01 17.17
N CYS A 468 -38.20 27.14 17.80
CA CYS A 468 -39.08 28.10 17.13
C CYS A 468 -38.39 28.79 15.95
N ARG A 469 -39.16 29.29 14.99
CA ARG A 469 -38.65 29.93 13.77
C ARG A 469 -37.65 31.06 14.08
N GLN A 470 -37.96 31.88 15.08
CA GLN A 470 -37.11 33.02 15.48
C GLN A 470 -35.77 32.58 16.08
N CYS A 471 -35.75 31.56 16.94
CA CYS A 471 -34.51 31.04 17.51
C CYS A 471 -33.64 30.35 16.45
N ARG A 472 -34.27 29.69 15.46
CA ARG A 472 -33.57 29.05 14.35
C ARG A 472 -32.93 30.08 13.42
N GLN A 473 -33.70 31.08 12.95
CA GLN A 473 -33.19 32.15 12.09
C GLN A 473 -32.03 32.92 12.74
N ARG A 474 -32.10 33.14 14.06
CA ARG A 474 -31.08 33.88 14.80
C ARG A 474 -29.97 32.99 15.37
N LYS A 475 -30.01 31.68 15.14
CA LYS A 475 -29.06 30.68 15.67
C LYS A 475 -28.84 30.77 17.19
N VAL A 476 -29.90 31.08 17.96
CA VAL A 476 -29.86 31.14 19.42
C VAL A 476 -30.54 29.91 20.05
N LYS A 477 -30.10 29.51 21.24
CA LYS A 477 -30.58 28.30 21.91
C LYS A 477 -32.06 28.46 22.32
N CYS A 478 -32.92 27.61 21.79
CA CYS A 478 -34.33 27.54 22.16
C CYS A 478 -34.52 26.52 23.29
N ASN A 479 -35.26 26.89 24.35
CA ASN A 479 -35.62 25.97 25.43
C ASN A 479 -36.88 25.14 25.10
N GLY A 480 -37.47 25.33 23.92
CA GLY A 480 -38.59 24.54 23.42
C GLY A 480 -39.97 24.88 23.99
N GLN A 481 -40.06 25.75 25.01
CA GLN A 481 -41.33 26.29 25.51
C GLN A 481 -41.92 27.32 24.53
N ARG A 482 -43.22 27.65 24.67
CA ARG A 482 -43.91 28.68 23.87
C ARG A 482 -44.69 29.65 24.78
N PRO A 483 -44.36 30.95 24.80
CA PRO A 483 -43.21 31.57 24.14
C PRO A 483 -41.88 31.09 24.76
N CYS A 484 -40.85 30.84 23.96
CA CYS A 484 -39.56 30.39 24.49
C CYS A 484 -38.83 31.54 25.20
N GLN A 485 -38.01 31.23 26.21
CA GLN A 485 -37.33 32.24 27.03
C GLN A 485 -36.50 33.23 26.19
N ALA A 486 -35.83 32.72 25.14
CA ALA A 486 -35.05 33.54 24.22
C ALA A 486 -35.91 34.58 23.47
N CYS A 487 -37.13 34.22 23.04
CA CYS A 487 -38.04 35.15 22.37
C CYS A 487 -38.64 36.17 23.35
N GLN A 488 -38.92 35.76 24.59
CA GLN A 488 -39.39 36.68 25.64
C GLN A 488 -38.33 37.74 25.97
N ASN A 489 -37.07 37.33 26.15
CA ASN A 489 -35.97 38.25 26.43
C ASN A 489 -35.72 39.22 25.27
N MET A 490 -35.95 38.77 24.03
CA MET A 490 -35.82 39.61 22.83
C MET A 490 -37.09 40.42 22.51
N ARG A 491 -38.19 40.24 23.27
CA ARG A 491 -39.52 40.84 23.01
C ARG A 491 -40.02 40.60 21.58
N VAL A 492 -39.85 39.39 21.05
CA VAL A 492 -40.33 38.98 19.71
C VAL A 492 -41.36 37.85 19.82
N SER A 493 -42.30 37.77 18.87
CA SER A 493 -43.32 36.72 18.85
C SER A 493 -42.72 35.34 18.55
N CYS A 494 -43.14 34.32 19.30
CA CYS A 494 -42.57 32.97 19.22
C CYS A 494 -43.53 32.05 18.45
N SER A 495 -43.19 31.66 17.22
CA SER A 495 -44.01 30.80 16.34
C SER A 495 -43.38 29.43 16.05
N ASN A 496 -44.24 28.39 15.92
CA ASN A 496 -43.88 27.04 15.49
C ASN A 496 -43.64 26.97 13.97
N GLU A 497 -42.97 25.91 13.49
CA GLU A 497 -42.54 25.80 12.10
C GLU A 497 -43.59 25.28 11.11
N ASP A 498 -44.79 24.89 11.57
CA ASP A 498 -45.85 24.39 10.69
C ASP A 498 -47.11 25.25 10.81
N ALA A 499 -47.18 26.28 9.97
CA ALA A 499 -48.40 26.96 9.56
C ALA A 499 -48.20 27.40 8.10
N ILE A 500 -48.39 26.45 7.19
CA ILE A 500 -48.70 26.75 5.80
C ILE A 500 -50.21 27.03 5.80
N ASP A 501 -50.58 28.29 5.64
CA ASP A 501 -51.97 28.69 5.42
C ASP A 501 -52.46 28.04 4.11
N TYR A 502 -53.31 27.02 4.25
CA TYR A 502 -54.23 26.63 3.21
C TYR A 502 -55.55 27.37 3.49
N GLU A 503 -55.81 28.44 2.73
CA GLU A 503 -57.16 29.02 2.65
C GLU A 503 -58.06 28.05 1.86
N PRO A 504 -59.23 27.67 2.39
CA PRO A 504 -60.34 27.18 1.58
C PRO A 504 -61.32 28.33 1.27
N ASN A 505 -61.93 28.30 0.09
CA ASN A 505 -63.11 29.10 -0.26
C ASN A 505 -64.22 29.04 0.80
#